data_AF-X1GPZ4-F1
#
_entry.id   AF-X1GPZ4-F1
#
_cell.length_a   1.000
_cell.length_b   1.000
_cell.length_c   1.000
_cell.angle_alpha   90.00
_cell.angle_beta   90.00
_cell.angle_gamma   90.00
#
_symmetry.space_group_name_H-M   'P 1'
#
loop_
_entity.id
_entity.type
_entity.pdbx_description
1 polymer ?
#
loop_
_entity_poly.entity_id
_entity_poly.type
_entity_poly.pdbx_seq_one_letter_code
_entity_poly.pdbx_strand_id
1 'polypeptide(L)'
;MANEEIIIQIMFITIAMVGLSELLNRIFGLNMDAAREIREKSKNLQERMRTARSIGDRQEMLELQQESMELSKQMLKKQMIPSCVRCAIFMGIFAVIGGLYANSGDLLPFP
;
A
#
# COMPACT_ATOMS: atom_id res chain seq x y z
N MET A 1 -2.55 4.53 -39.64
CA MET A 1 -3.51 3.51 -39.18
C MET A 1 -2.93 2.67 -38.04
N ALA A 2 -1.78 1.99 -38.18
CA ALA A 2 -1.19 1.21 -37.08
C ALA A 2 -0.94 2.02 -35.79
N ASN A 3 -0.35 3.22 -35.90
CA ASN A 3 -0.01 4.02 -34.71
C ASN A 3 -1.24 4.51 -33.92
N GLU A 4 -2.37 4.80 -34.57
CA GLU A 4 -3.60 5.20 -33.89
C GLU A 4 -4.22 4.03 -33.11
N GLU A 5 -4.22 2.83 -33.69
CA GLU A 5 -4.70 1.61 -33.02
C GLU A 5 -3.87 1.29 -31.77
N ILE A 6 -2.55 1.47 -31.86
CA ILE A 6 -1.62 1.28 -30.74
C ILE A 6 -1.86 2.30 -29.63
N ILE A 7 -2.01 3.59 -29.99
CA ILE A 7 -2.30 4.65 -29.01
C ILE A 7 -3.61 4.35 -28.28
N ILE A 8 -4.64 3.91 -29.01
CA ILE A 8 -5.93 3.53 -28.43
C ILE A 8 -5.77 2.31 -27.50
N GLN A 9 -4.98 1.30 -27.88
CA GLN A 9 -4.69 0.15 -27.02
C GLN A 9 -3.99 0.56 -25.72
N ILE A 10 -2.95 1.40 -25.79
CA ILE A 10 -2.24 1.90 -24.60
C ILE A 10 -3.18 2.68 -23.68
N MET A 11 -4.07 3.49 -24.26
CA MET A 11 -5.09 4.23 -23.51
C MET A 11 -6.03 3.28 -22.77
N PHE A 12 -6.54 2.23 -23.44
CA PHE A 12 -7.39 1.22 -22.79
C PHE A 12 -6.66 0.43 -21.70
N ILE A 13 -5.40 0.05 -21.93
CA ILE A 13 -4.56 -0.60 -20.92
C ILE A 13 -4.41 0.31 -19.69
N THR A 14 -4.24 1.61 -19.90
CA THR A 14 -4.10 2.58 -18.80
C THR A 14 -5.40 2.72 -18.01
N ILE A 15 -6.55 2.82 -18.68
CA ILE A 15 -7.87 2.85 -18.02
C ILE A 15 -8.11 1.55 -17.22
N ALA A 16 -7.77 0.40 -17.80
CA ALA A 16 -7.88 -0.90 -17.13
C ALA A 16 -6.95 -0.98 -15.91
N MET A 17 -5.71 -0.48 -16.00
CA MET A 17 -4.75 -0.40 -14.89
C MET A 17 -5.28 0.47 -13.75
N VAL A 18 -5.86 1.64 -14.06
CA VAL A 18 -6.44 2.54 -13.06
C VAL A 18 -7.64 1.88 -12.38
N GLY A 19 -8.56 1.29 -13.16
CA GLY A 19 -9.72 0.59 -12.61
C GLY A 19 -9.34 -0.60 -11.73
N LEU A 20 -8.34 -1.39 -12.15
CA LEU A 20 -7.81 -2.49 -11.35
C LEU A 20 -7.14 -1.98 -10.07
N SER A 21 -6.41 -0.86 -10.14
CA SER A 21 -5.79 -0.24 -8.98
C SER A 21 -6.82 0.15 -7.93
N GLU A 22 -7.91 0.81 -8.35
CA GLU A 22 -8.99 1.20 -7.45
C GLU A 22 -9.74 -0.01 -6.87
N LEU A 23 -10.00 -1.03 -7.70
CA LEU A 23 -10.65 -2.25 -7.25
C LEU A 23 -9.80 -2.99 -6.20
N LEU A 24 -8.49 -3.14 -6.45
CA LEU A 24 -7.56 -3.71 -5.48
C LEU A 24 -7.48 -2.86 -4.23
N ASN A 25 -7.50 -1.53 -4.34
CA ASN A 25 -7.47 -0.64 -3.20
C ASN A 25 -8.77 -0.70 -2.38
N ARG A 26 -9.91 -1.05 -2.99
CA ARG A 26 -11.18 -1.26 -2.30
C ARG A 26 -11.25 -2.62 -1.61
N ILE A 27 -10.67 -3.66 -2.21
CA ILE A 27 -10.66 -5.03 -1.65
C ILE A 27 -9.59 -5.19 -0.56
N PHE A 28 -8.39 -4.66 -0.81
CA PHE A 28 -7.23 -4.77 0.05
C PHE A 28 -6.95 -3.50 0.88
N GLY A 29 -7.80 -2.48 0.73
CA GLY A 29 -7.69 -1.24 1.48
C GLY A 29 -7.81 -1.46 2.98
N LEU A 30 -7.10 -0.64 3.75
CA LEU A 30 -7.27 -0.61 5.19
C LEU A 30 -8.73 -0.32 5.52
N ASN A 31 -9.40 -1.25 6.21
CA ASN A 31 -10.70 -1.00 6.80
C ASN A 31 -10.63 0.31 7.60
N MET A 32 -11.43 1.31 7.21
CA MET A 32 -11.43 2.62 7.86
C MET A 32 -11.66 2.49 9.37
N ASP A 33 -12.45 1.51 9.79
CA ASP A 33 -12.68 1.19 11.20
C ASP A 33 -11.41 0.69 11.90
N ALA A 34 -10.64 -0.19 11.25
CA ALA A 34 -9.36 -0.64 11.81
C ALA A 34 -8.34 0.50 11.89
N ALA A 35 -8.33 1.41 10.90
CA ALA A 35 -7.48 2.60 10.95
C ALA A 35 -7.89 3.55 12.08
N ARG A 36 -9.20 3.68 12.34
CA ARG A 36 -9.75 4.51 13.41
C ARG A 36 -9.44 3.95 14.79
N GLU A 37 -9.66 2.64 14.98
CA GLU A 37 -9.33 1.92 16.22
C GLU A 37 -7.83 2.02 16.56
N ILE A 38 -6.97 1.84 15.55
CA ILE A 38 -5.52 1.98 15.70
C ILE A 38 -5.12 3.41 16.08
N ARG A 39 -5.81 4.41 15.53
CA ARG A 39 -5.56 5.83 15.83
C ARG A 39 -6.03 6.23 17.23
N GLU A 40 -7.10 5.64 17.72
CA GLU A 40 -7.55 5.83 19.11
C GLU A 40 -6.59 5.15 20.09
N LYS A 41 -6.20 3.90 19.81
CA LYS A 41 -5.20 3.17 20.61
C LYS A 41 -3.87 3.93 20.68
N SER A 42 -3.39 4.48 19.56
CA SER A 42 -2.12 5.23 19.55
C SER A 42 -2.20 6.54 20.33
N LYS A 43 -3.32 7.28 20.27
CA LYS A 43 -3.53 8.49 21.09
C LYS A 43 -3.52 8.17 22.58
N ASN A 44 -4.26 7.15 22.99
CA ASN A 44 -4.32 6.73 24.39
C ASN A 44 -2.93 6.30 24.89
N LEU A 45 -2.20 5.51 24.09
CA LEU A 45 -0.83 5.10 24.42
C LEU A 45 0.13 6.30 24.55
N GLN A 46 -0.03 7.30 23.70
CA GLN A 46 0.79 8.52 23.72
C GLN A 46 0.52 9.40 24.95
N GLU A 47 -0.75 9.49 25.39
CA GLU A 47 -1.12 10.13 26.65
C GLU A 47 -0.53 9.38 27.85
N ARG A 48 -0.68 8.06 27.91
CA ARG A 48 -0.10 7.23 28.97
C ARG A 48 1.43 7.36 29.03
N MET A 49 2.11 7.38 27.88
CA MET A 49 3.55 7.64 27.82
C MET A 49 3.95 9.03 28.32
N ARG A 50 3.15 10.07 28.04
CA ARG A 50 3.40 11.42 28.58
C ARG A 50 3.27 11.46 30.10
N THR A 51 2.24 10.79 30.63
CA THR A 51 2.00 10.70 32.07
C THR A 51 3.11 9.91 32.77
N ALA A 52 3.46 8.72 32.27
CA ALA A 52 4.55 7.89 32.83
C ALA A 52 5.91 8.62 32.78
N ARG A 53 6.20 9.37 31.70
CA ARG A 53 7.40 10.23 31.62
C ARG A 53 7.42 11.34 32.65
N SER A 54 6.26 11.90 32.99
CA SER A 54 6.16 12.96 34.01
C SER A 54 6.35 12.44 35.43
N ILE A 55 5.99 11.17 35.67
CA ILE A 55 6.11 10.50 36.97
C ILE A 55 7.51 9.88 37.15
N GLY A 56 8.24 9.64 36.05
CA GLY A 56 9.59 9.07 36.09
C GLY A 56 9.62 7.56 36.29
N ASP A 57 8.49 6.88 36.11
CA ASP A 57 8.37 5.43 36.26
C ASP A 57 8.98 4.72 35.04
N ARG A 58 10.21 4.25 35.20
CA ARG A 58 10.98 3.55 34.16
C ARG A 58 10.36 2.21 33.78
N GLN A 59 9.66 1.55 34.70
CA GLN A 59 9.12 0.22 34.48
C GLN A 59 7.85 0.31 33.65
N GLU A 60 6.97 1.26 33.98
CA GLU A 60 5.76 1.56 33.20
C GLU A 60 6.11 2.08 31.77
N MET A 61 7.20 2.85 31.63
CA MET A 61 7.69 3.30 30.33
C MET A 61 8.12 2.14 29.39
N LEU A 62 8.73 1.09 29.95
CA LEU A 62 9.18 -0.08 29.17
C LEU A 62 7.99 -0.91 28.68
N GLU A 63 6.99 -1.11 29.54
CA GLU A 63 5.75 -1.81 29.16
C GLU A 63 4.98 -1.05 28.08
N LEU A 64 4.83 0.28 28.22
CA LEU A 64 4.20 1.12 27.20
C LEU A 64 4.96 1.12 25.88
N GLN A 65 6.30 1.04 25.91
CA GLN A 65 7.10 0.89 24.70
C GLN A 65 6.84 -0.46 24.01
N GLN A 66 6.78 -1.56 24.76
CA GLN A 66 6.44 -2.87 24.19
C GLN A 66 5.04 -2.88 23.56
N GLU A 67 4.05 -2.30 24.24
CA GLU A 67 2.68 -2.18 23.74
C GLU A 67 2.64 -1.35 22.44
N SER A 68 3.45 -0.28 22.35
CA SER A 68 3.58 0.55 21.14
C SER A 68 4.20 -0.21 19.96
N MET A 69 5.19 -1.05 20.25
CA MET A 69 5.89 -1.87 19.26
C MET A 69 4.97 -2.97 18.73
N GLU A 70 4.17 -3.58 19.59
CA GLU A 70 3.20 -4.61 19.19
C GLU A 70 2.09 -4.03 18.32
N LEU A 71 1.54 -2.87 18.69
CA LEU A 71 0.58 -2.14 17.86
C LEU A 71 1.16 -1.78 16.48
N SER A 72 2.40 -1.30 16.45
CA SER A 72 3.12 -0.99 15.21
C SER A 72 3.34 -2.22 14.34
N LYS A 73 3.66 -3.36 14.95
CA LYS A 73 3.82 -4.64 14.24
C LYS A 73 2.49 -5.12 13.62
N GLN A 74 1.37 -4.92 14.30
CA GLN A 74 0.05 -5.24 13.77
C GLN A 74 -0.33 -4.32 12.60
N MET A 75 -0.07 -3.01 12.72
CA MET A 75 -0.21 -2.05 11.62
C MET A 75 0.62 -2.47 10.41
N LEU A 76 1.90 -2.79 10.63
CA LEU A 76 2.81 -3.18 9.56
C LEU A 76 2.30 -4.43 8.85
N LYS A 77 1.88 -5.47 9.57
CA LYS A 77 1.31 -6.68 8.95
C LYS A 77 0.07 -6.36 8.11
N LYS A 78 -0.85 -5.56 8.64
CA LYS A 78 -2.08 -5.17 7.92
C LYS A 78 -1.79 -4.31 6.69
N GLN A 79 -0.69 -3.57 6.63
CA GLN A 79 -0.31 -2.74 5.47
C GLN A 79 0.65 -3.42 4.49
N MET A 80 1.58 -4.25 4.98
CA MET A 80 2.55 -4.93 4.11
C MET A 80 1.90 -6.00 3.24
N ILE A 81 0.99 -6.80 3.80
CA ILE A 81 0.29 -7.84 3.05
C ILE A 81 -0.41 -7.26 1.80
N PRO A 82 -1.28 -6.23 1.91
CA PRO A 82 -1.93 -5.66 0.74
C PRO A 82 -0.98 -4.93 -0.20
N SER A 83 0.17 -4.43 0.29
CA SER A 83 1.21 -3.88 -0.58
C SER A 83 1.91 -4.96 -1.41
N CYS A 84 2.33 -6.06 -0.78
CA CYS A 84 2.99 -7.17 -1.46
C CYS A 84 2.07 -7.85 -2.47
N VAL A 85 0.79 -8.03 -2.12
CA VAL A 85 -0.22 -8.59 -3.04
C VAL A 85 -0.41 -7.68 -4.24
N ARG A 86 -0.55 -6.36 -4.04
CA ARG A 86 -0.62 -5.40 -5.16
C ARG A 86 0.63 -5.48 -6.04
N CYS A 87 1.83 -5.49 -5.46
CA CYS A 87 3.08 -5.60 -6.23
C CYS A 87 3.14 -6.89 -7.07
N ALA A 88 2.74 -8.04 -6.51
CA ALA A 88 2.71 -9.31 -7.23
C ALA A 88 1.77 -9.27 -8.44
N ILE A 89 0.58 -8.67 -8.28
CA ILE A 89 -0.40 -8.52 -9.36
C ILE A 89 0.16 -7.62 -10.48
N PHE A 90 0.74 -6.47 -10.14
CA PHE A 90 1.35 -5.59 -11.14
C PHE A 90 2.54 -6.23 -11.85
N MET A 91 3.39 -6.97 -11.14
CA MET A 91 4.48 -7.73 -11.78
C MET A 91 3.95 -8.73 -12.81
N GLY A 92 2.86 -9.44 -12.51
CA GLY A 92 2.21 -10.33 -13.46
C GLY A 92 1.69 -9.59 -14.70
N ILE A 93 1.03 -8.46 -14.50
CA ILE A 93 0.49 -7.63 -15.60
C ILE A 93 1.62 -7.09 -16.48
N PHE A 94 2.69 -6.55 -15.87
CA PHE A 94 3.84 -6.05 -16.62
C PHE A 94 4.60 -7.16 -17.34
N ALA A 95 4.66 -8.38 -16.78
CA ALA A 95 5.25 -9.52 -17.49
C ALA A 95 4.46 -9.89 -18.75
N VAL A 96 3.12 -9.87 -18.68
CA VAL A 96 2.26 -10.14 -19.85
C VAL A 96 2.38 -9.03 -20.89
N ILE A 97 2.31 -7.76 -20.48
CA ILE A 97 2.48 -6.62 -21.39
C ILE A 97 3.89 -6.66 -22.02
N GLY A 98 4.93 -6.88 -21.20
CA GLY A 98 6.31 -6.99 -21.67
C GLY A 98 6.49 -8.10 -22.70
N GLY A 99 5.86 -9.26 -22.50
CA GLY A 99 5.88 -10.35 -23.49
C GLY A 99 5.16 -10.02 -24.80
N LEU A 100 3.99 -9.36 -24.72
CA LEU A 100 3.20 -8.99 -25.91
C LEU A 100 3.85 -7.87 -26.73
N TYR A 101 4.52 -6.92 -26.07
CA TYR A 101 5.15 -5.77 -26.72
C TYR A 101 6.68 -5.91 -26.86
N ALA A 102 7.27 -7.08 -26.54
CA ALA A 102 8.72 -7.32 -26.60
C ALA A 102 9.33 -7.07 -27.99
N ASN A 103 8.57 -7.30 -29.06
CA ASN A 103 9.00 -7.10 -30.45
C ASN A 103 8.58 -5.74 -31.03
N SER A 104 7.91 -4.90 -30.25
CA SER A 104 7.40 -3.60 -30.68
C SER A 104 8.40 -2.47 -30.42
N GLY A 105 9.70 -2.74 -30.58
CA GLY A 105 10.79 -1.83 -30.21
C GLY A 105 10.81 -0.44 -30.87
N ASP A 106 9.87 -0.16 -31.77
CA ASP A 106 9.80 1.09 -32.57
C ASP A 106 8.45 1.81 -32.41
N LEU A 107 7.66 1.47 -31.38
CA LEU A 107 6.26 1.89 -31.26
C LEU A 107 6.02 3.24 -30.57
N LEU A 108 7.03 3.80 -29.90
CA LEU A 108 6.94 5.10 -29.22
C LEU A 108 7.76 6.15 -29.98
N PRO A 109 7.20 7.33 -30.30
CA PRO A 109 7.90 8.40 -31.02
C PRO A 109 8.82 9.23 -30.10
N PHE A 110 9.41 8.63 -29.07
CA PHE A 110 10.37 9.29 -28.20
C PHE A 110 11.63 8.42 -28.08
N PRO A 111 12.83 9.03 -28.19
CA PRO A 111 14.11 8.32 -28.20
C PRO A 111 14.39 7.58 -26.88
#